data_AF-A0A6N6MCE8-F1
#
_entry.id   AF-A0A6N6MCE8-F1
#
_cell.length_a   1.000
_cell.length_b   1.000
_cell.length_c   1.000
_cell.angle_alpha   90.00
_cell.angle_beta   90.00
_cell.angle_gamma   90.00
#
_symmetry.space_group_name_H-M   'P 1'
#
loop_
_entity.id
_entity.type
_entity.pdbx_description
1 polymer ?
#
loop_
_entity_poly.entity_id
_entity_poly.type
_entity_poly.pdbx_seq_one_letter_code
_entity_poly.pdbx_strand_id
1 'polypeptide(L)'
;MALNRDNFTAKTVDILAKRVGYLCSNPNCRKATVGPNTAKDKATIVGVAAHITAASSGGPRYDGTLTTEQRKDIDNGIWLCVNCSTVIDKDPNAFPIEMLNEWKEFSENEMNKQLLGIELKTERPFIEADLIWSNSQRWNKGYSYKNKELYGNVIVLGENKPIIIWNLVWNFKIALYNNSRFPAFNVKIEQVAGTNFSSIDSLSKINNLPPYADLELRASFEDYLEGTHLEADELIKPKVPDIIQGLQMKLTYNDENGTEHATIFTINGDEFNNERA
;
A
#
# COMPACT_ATOMS: atom_id res chain seq x y z
N MET A 1 23.94 -48.90 -13.47
CA MET A 1 24.79 -47.95 -14.20
C MET A 1 24.40 -46.56 -13.72
N ALA A 2 25.29 -45.86 -13.02
CA ALA A 2 25.03 -44.49 -12.59
C ALA A 2 25.08 -43.59 -13.83
N LEU A 3 23.93 -43.36 -14.46
CA LEU A 3 23.78 -42.35 -15.50
C LEU A 3 24.27 -41.02 -14.92
N ASN A 4 25.25 -40.41 -15.58
CA ASN A 4 25.89 -39.15 -15.17
C ASN A 4 24.82 -38.12 -14.77
N ARG A 5 24.70 -37.86 -13.47
CA ARG A 5 23.87 -36.76 -12.97
C ARG A 5 24.58 -35.46 -13.31
N ASP A 6 23.91 -34.60 -14.05
CA ASP A 6 24.47 -33.33 -14.52
C ASP A 6 24.51 -32.27 -13.41
N ASN A 7 25.31 -32.52 -12.38
CA ASN A 7 25.47 -31.63 -11.24
C ASN A 7 26.17 -30.32 -11.64
N PHE A 8 25.75 -29.23 -11.00
CA PHE A 8 26.42 -27.94 -11.03
C PHE A 8 27.90 -28.03 -10.62
N THR A 9 28.74 -27.20 -11.25
CA THR A 9 30.13 -27.03 -10.82
C THR A 9 30.18 -26.29 -9.48
N ALA A 10 31.27 -26.46 -8.71
CA ALA A 10 31.47 -25.72 -7.47
C ALA A 10 31.38 -24.18 -7.67
N LYS A 11 31.87 -23.69 -8.82
CA LYS A 11 31.75 -22.29 -9.22
C LYS A 11 30.29 -21.86 -9.39
N THR A 12 29.48 -22.65 -10.09
CA THR A 12 28.05 -22.37 -10.28
C THR A 12 27.32 -22.32 -8.94
N VAL A 13 27.60 -23.28 -8.04
CA VAL A 13 27.01 -23.33 -6.69
C VAL A 13 27.35 -22.08 -5.88
N ASP A 14 28.62 -21.66 -5.88
CA ASP A 14 29.09 -20.47 -5.18
C ASP A 14 28.45 -19.17 -5.72
N ILE A 15 28.34 -19.04 -7.04
CA ILE A 15 27.70 -17.87 -7.67
C ILE A 15 26.20 -17.83 -7.33
N LEU A 16 25.49 -18.95 -7.42
CA LEU A 16 24.05 -19.02 -7.05
C LEU A 16 23.82 -18.54 -5.61
N ALA A 17 24.65 -18.99 -4.67
CA ALA A 17 24.56 -18.55 -3.28
C ALA A 17 24.80 -17.05 -3.12
N LYS A 18 25.85 -16.52 -3.76
CA LYS A 18 26.23 -15.10 -3.67
C LYS A 18 25.20 -14.16 -4.30
N ARG A 19 24.58 -14.54 -5.42
CA ARG A 19 23.57 -13.73 -6.13
C ARG A 19 22.35 -13.40 -5.26
N VAL A 20 22.05 -14.23 -4.28
CA VAL A 20 20.95 -14.02 -3.33
C VAL A 20 21.43 -13.79 -1.90
N GLY A 21 22.71 -13.45 -1.70
CA GLY A 21 23.29 -13.16 -0.39
C GLY A 21 23.18 -14.31 0.61
N TYR A 22 23.25 -15.55 0.13
CA TYR A 22 23.03 -16.76 0.94
C TYR A 22 21.64 -16.82 1.62
N LEU A 23 20.62 -16.15 1.08
CA LEU A 23 19.24 -16.29 1.54
C LEU A 23 18.48 -17.32 0.71
N CYS A 24 17.58 -18.06 1.34
CA CYS A 24 16.71 -19.00 0.63
C CYS A 24 15.85 -18.27 -0.43
N SER A 25 15.81 -18.78 -1.66
CA SER A 25 15.07 -18.10 -2.74
C SER A 25 13.54 -18.28 -2.68
N ASN A 26 13.01 -19.10 -1.76
CA ASN A 26 11.56 -19.15 -1.53
C ASN A 26 11.09 -17.83 -0.87
N PRO A 27 10.16 -17.08 -1.50
CA PRO A 27 9.69 -15.77 -1.01
C PRO A 27 9.13 -15.79 0.40
N ASN A 28 8.52 -16.89 0.82
CA ASN A 28 7.94 -17.06 2.16
C ASN A 28 8.96 -17.55 3.19
N CYS A 29 10.16 -17.98 2.76
CA CYS A 29 11.19 -18.50 3.66
C CYS A 29 12.29 -17.48 3.93
N ARG A 30 12.99 -17.01 2.89
CA ARG A 30 14.08 -16.01 2.91
C ARG A 30 15.16 -16.15 3.99
N LYS A 31 15.21 -17.27 4.73
CA LYS A 31 16.14 -17.44 5.85
C LYS A 31 17.60 -17.47 5.39
N ALA A 32 18.49 -17.01 6.27
CA ALA A 32 19.92 -17.17 6.08
C ALA A 32 20.29 -18.66 5.99
N THR A 33 21.12 -18.98 4.99
CA THR A 33 21.62 -20.34 4.75
C THR A 33 23.12 -20.47 5.03
N VAL A 34 23.75 -19.40 5.49
CA VAL A 34 25.12 -19.37 5.99
C VAL A 34 25.14 -18.77 7.39
N GLY A 35 26.04 -19.26 8.23
CA GLY A 35 26.24 -18.74 9.57
C GLY A 35 27.59 -19.14 10.16
N PRO A 36 27.91 -18.64 11.37
CA PRO A 36 29.15 -18.98 12.04
C PRO A 36 29.26 -20.49 12.35
N ASN A 37 30.48 -20.95 12.52
CA ASN A 37 30.79 -22.29 13.03
C ASN A 37 31.61 -22.18 14.31
N THR A 38 31.63 -23.24 15.14
CA THR A 38 32.45 -23.28 16.35
C THR A 38 33.94 -23.27 16.03
N ALA A 39 34.34 -23.81 14.88
CA ALA A 39 35.68 -23.65 14.34
C ALA A 39 35.82 -22.26 13.68
N LYS A 40 36.82 -21.47 14.13
CA LYS A 40 37.02 -20.07 13.72
C LYS A 40 37.29 -19.88 12.23
N ASP A 41 37.82 -20.90 11.57
CA ASP A 41 38.19 -20.93 10.14
C ASP A 41 37.06 -21.48 9.24
N LYS A 42 35.86 -21.71 9.80
CA LYS A 42 34.74 -22.33 9.08
C LYS A 42 33.45 -21.52 9.19
N ALA A 43 32.61 -21.68 8.18
CA ALA A 43 31.21 -21.28 8.20
C ALA A 43 30.32 -22.51 8.06
N THR A 44 29.13 -22.45 8.65
CA THR A 44 28.09 -23.46 8.48
C THR A 44 27.21 -23.07 7.30
N ILE A 45 27.05 -23.95 6.30
CA ILE A 45 26.19 -23.73 5.14
C ILE A 45 25.09 -24.79 5.13
N VAL A 46 23.84 -24.36 5.10
CA VAL A 46 22.63 -25.20 5.01
C VAL A 46 21.80 -24.89 3.75
N GLY A 47 22.42 -24.19 2.80
CA GLY A 47 21.88 -23.91 1.48
C GLY A 47 22.43 -24.87 0.44
N VAL A 48 21.64 -25.10 -0.60
CA VAL A 48 21.95 -25.97 -1.73
C VAL A 48 21.54 -25.32 -3.03
N ALA A 49 22.32 -25.58 -4.09
CA ALA A 49 21.91 -25.27 -5.45
C ALA A 49 20.96 -26.37 -5.96
N ALA A 50 19.67 -26.07 -5.98
CA ALA A 50 18.64 -26.96 -6.54
C ALA A 50 18.52 -26.73 -8.04
N HIS A 51 18.19 -27.77 -8.79
CA HIS A 51 17.90 -27.63 -10.21
C HIS A 51 16.41 -27.30 -10.38
N ILE A 52 16.09 -26.33 -11.22
CA ILE A 52 14.72 -26.00 -11.61
C ILE A 52 14.14 -27.15 -12.44
N THR A 53 14.87 -27.59 -13.47
CA THR A 53 14.62 -28.83 -14.21
C THR A 53 15.68 -29.89 -13.88
N ALA A 54 15.28 -31.15 -13.70
CA ALA A 54 16.19 -32.17 -13.17
C ALA A 54 17.50 -32.38 -13.98
N ALA A 55 18.56 -32.63 -13.22
CA ALA A 55 19.91 -32.97 -13.70
C ALA A 55 20.03 -34.36 -14.36
N SER A 56 18.98 -35.18 -14.32
CA SER A 56 18.99 -36.53 -14.89
C SER A 56 17.58 -37.00 -15.22
N SER A 57 17.45 -37.91 -16.19
CA SER A 57 16.16 -38.50 -16.54
C SER A 57 15.50 -39.15 -15.32
N GLY A 58 14.18 -38.99 -15.21
CA GLY A 58 13.39 -39.49 -14.07
C GLY A 58 13.41 -38.61 -12.83
N GLY A 59 14.12 -37.47 -12.85
CA GLY A 59 14.05 -36.48 -11.77
C GLY A 59 12.84 -35.53 -11.89
N PRO A 60 12.56 -34.74 -10.84
CA PRO A 60 11.47 -33.75 -10.83
C PRO A 60 11.60 -32.74 -11.97
N ARG A 61 10.51 -32.45 -12.68
CA ARG A 61 10.47 -31.46 -13.78
C ARG A 61 11.56 -31.70 -14.85
N TYR A 62 11.91 -32.95 -15.13
CA TYR A 62 12.94 -33.26 -16.14
C TYR A 62 12.49 -32.81 -17.52
N ASP A 63 13.25 -31.90 -18.13
CA ASP A 63 13.08 -31.51 -19.52
C ASP A 63 14.09 -32.28 -20.39
N GLY A 64 13.61 -33.17 -21.27
CA GLY A 64 14.46 -33.98 -22.15
C GLY A 64 15.09 -33.22 -23.32
N THR A 65 14.66 -31.98 -23.56
CA THR A 65 15.17 -31.15 -24.67
C THR A 65 16.48 -30.44 -24.33
N LEU A 66 16.81 -30.31 -23.03
CA LEU A 66 18.02 -29.64 -22.56
C LEU A 66 19.28 -30.49 -22.73
N THR A 67 20.35 -29.86 -23.22
CA THR A 67 21.70 -30.43 -23.24
C THR A 67 22.29 -30.53 -21.84
N THR A 68 23.37 -31.30 -21.69
CA THR A 68 24.11 -31.40 -20.42
C THR A 68 24.65 -30.05 -19.95
N GLU A 69 25.10 -29.19 -20.87
CA GLU A 69 25.58 -27.84 -20.57
C GLU A 69 24.43 -26.97 -20.05
N GLN A 70 23.25 -27.02 -20.69
CA GLN A 70 22.07 -26.27 -20.26
C GLN A 70 21.56 -26.74 -18.89
N ARG A 71 21.61 -28.05 -18.59
CA ARG A 71 21.23 -28.56 -17.27
C ARG A 71 22.13 -28.07 -16.15
N LYS A 72 23.43 -27.90 -16.45
CA LYS A 72 24.47 -27.43 -15.52
C LYS A 72 24.59 -25.90 -15.49
N ASP A 73 23.85 -25.21 -16.35
CA ASP A 73 23.92 -23.77 -16.44
C ASP A 73 23.32 -23.11 -15.20
N ILE A 74 23.84 -21.94 -14.84
CA ILE A 74 23.33 -21.17 -13.72
C ILE A 74 21.86 -20.83 -13.88
N ASP A 75 21.37 -20.65 -15.11
CA ASP A 75 19.98 -20.33 -15.41
C ASP A 75 19.03 -21.42 -14.92
N ASN A 76 19.44 -22.70 -14.99
CA ASN A 76 18.68 -23.84 -14.48
C ASN A 76 18.83 -24.05 -12.96
N GLY A 77 19.58 -23.19 -12.25
CA GLY A 77 19.84 -23.30 -10.82
C GLY A 77 19.06 -22.29 -9.98
N ILE A 78 18.64 -22.70 -8.78
CA ILE A 78 18.07 -21.84 -7.75
C ILE A 78 18.70 -22.17 -6.39
N TRP A 79 19.04 -21.14 -5.59
CA TRP A 79 19.60 -21.33 -4.25
C TRP A 79 18.50 -21.47 -3.20
N LEU A 80 18.43 -22.60 -2.51
CA LEU A 80 17.41 -22.89 -1.51
C LEU A 80 18.02 -23.45 -0.23
N CYS A 81 17.34 -23.29 0.90
CA CYS A 81 17.70 -24.10 2.08
C CYS A 81 17.34 -25.57 1.85
N VAL A 82 18.02 -26.49 2.57
CA VAL A 82 17.79 -27.94 2.45
C VAL A 82 16.31 -28.33 2.60
N ASN A 83 15.56 -27.65 3.47
CA ASN A 83 14.12 -27.94 3.64
C ASN A 83 13.32 -27.57 2.39
N CYS A 84 13.48 -26.34 1.89
CA CYS A 84 12.74 -25.89 0.71
C CYS A 84 13.12 -26.67 -0.53
N SER A 85 14.41 -26.99 -0.72
CA SER A 85 14.85 -27.83 -1.86
C SER A 85 14.19 -29.21 -1.81
N THR A 86 14.08 -29.81 -0.62
CA THR A 86 13.44 -31.11 -0.45
C THR A 86 11.93 -31.04 -0.73
N VAL A 87 11.26 -29.96 -0.30
CA VAL A 87 9.81 -29.78 -0.51
C VAL A 87 9.49 -29.66 -2.00
N ILE A 88 10.21 -28.81 -2.75
CA ILE A 88 9.92 -28.59 -4.18
C ILE A 88 10.14 -29.86 -5.03
N ASP A 89 11.07 -30.73 -4.62
CA ASP A 89 11.36 -31.97 -5.35
C ASP A 89 10.36 -33.09 -5.02
N LYS A 90 9.74 -33.05 -3.85
CA LYS A 90 8.71 -34.03 -3.45
C LYS A 90 7.34 -33.75 -4.06
N ASP A 91 7.05 -32.50 -4.40
CA ASP A 91 5.78 -32.10 -5.02
C ASP A 91 6.01 -31.20 -6.26
N PRO A 92 6.52 -31.77 -7.37
CA PRO A 92 6.81 -30.99 -8.57
C PRO A 92 5.59 -30.34 -9.22
N ASN A 93 4.38 -30.82 -8.92
CA ASN A 93 3.15 -30.25 -9.46
C ASN A 93 2.74 -28.97 -8.71
N ALA A 94 2.92 -28.94 -7.38
CA ALA A 94 2.71 -27.72 -6.60
C ALA A 94 3.79 -26.66 -6.83
N PHE A 95 4.99 -27.08 -7.27
CA PHE A 95 6.14 -26.20 -7.54
C PHE A 95 6.62 -26.35 -8.99
N PRO A 96 5.86 -25.80 -9.96
CA PRO A 96 6.19 -25.88 -11.39
C PRO A 96 7.41 -25.00 -11.75
N ILE A 97 7.95 -25.21 -12.96
CA ILE A 97 9.17 -24.55 -13.46
C ILE A 97 9.03 -23.02 -13.43
N GLU A 98 7.89 -22.52 -13.88
CA GLU A 98 7.57 -21.09 -13.97
C GLU A 98 7.67 -20.42 -12.60
N MET A 99 7.06 -21.04 -11.58
CA MET A 99 7.10 -20.55 -10.20
C MET A 99 8.53 -20.51 -9.64
N LEU A 100 9.35 -21.53 -9.93
CA LEU A 100 10.74 -21.56 -9.46
C LEU A 100 11.60 -20.48 -10.16
N ASN A 101 11.33 -20.18 -11.43
CA ASN A 101 11.95 -19.06 -12.11
C ASN A 101 11.54 -17.71 -11.50
N GLU A 102 10.26 -17.53 -11.18
CA GLU A 102 9.78 -16.33 -10.48
C GLU A 102 10.45 -16.15 -9.10
N TRP A 103 10.61 -17.25 -8.34
CA TRP A 103 11.29 -17.22 -7.04
C TRP A 103 12.76 -16.80 -7.15
N LYS A 104 13.44 -17.30 -8.19
CA LYS A 104 14.81 -16.93 -8.49
C LYS A 104 14.91 -15.44 -8.82
N GLU A 105 14.13 -14.97 -9.78
CA GLU A 105 14.14 -13.57 -10.22
C GLU A 105 13.82 -12.62 -9.07
N PHE A 106 12.76 -12.92 -8.32
CA PHE A 106 12.39 -12.17 -7.12
C PHE A 106 13.57 -12.05 -6.14
N SER A 107 14.21 -13.18 -5.83
CA SER A 107 15.27 -13.23 -4.83
C SER A 107 16.53 -12.48 -5.23
N GLU A 108 16.88 -12.52 -6.51
CA GLU A 108 18.01 -11.78 -7.08
C GLU A 108 17.71 -10.28 -7.14
N ASN A 109 16.50 -9.89 -7.54
CA ASN A 109 16.07 -8.50 -7.56
C ASN A 109 16.04 -7.90 -6.14
N GLU A 110 15.54 -8.64 -5.15
CA GLU A 110 15.56 -8.21 -3.74
C GLU A 110 16.99 -7.99 -3.23
N MET A 111 17.92 -8.90 -3.55
CA MET A 111 19.32 -8.73 -3.19
C MET A 111 19.96 -7.52 -3.89
N ASN A 112 19.63 -7.30 -5.17
CA ASN A 112 20.11 -6.15 -5.93
C ASN A 112 19.61 -4.83 -5.32
N LYS A 113 18.32 -4.74 -4.93
CA LYS A 113 17.77 -3.55 -4.25
C LYS A 113 18.51 -3.26 -2.94
N GLN A 114 18.77 -4.29 -2.12
CA GLN A 114 19.54 -4.14 -0.89
C GLN A 114 20.96 -3.64 -1.16
N LEU A 115 21.63 -4.18 -2.18
CA LEU A 115 22.98 -3.77 -2.55
C LEU A 115 23.05 -2.33 -3.07
N LEU A 116 22.03 -1.90 -3.83
CA LEU A 116 21.91 -0.53 -4.33
C LEU A 116 21.48 0.47 -3.25
N GLY A 117 21.18 0.02 -2.02
CA GLY A 117 20.63 0.87 -0.98
C GLY A 117 19.26 1.45 -1.35
N ILE A 118 18.55 0.81 -2.29
CA ILE A 118 17.15 1.15 -2.56
C ILE A 118 16.39 0.65 -1.34
N GLU A 119 16.00 1.58 -0.46
CA GLU A 119 15.10 1.27 0.64
C GLU A 119 13.84 0.61 0.06
N LEU A 120 13.71 -0.70 0.25
CA LEU A 120 12.45 -1.39 0.11
C LEU A 120 11.46 -0.61 0.97
N LYS A 121 10.37 -0.10 0.37
CA LYS A 121 9.30 0.62 1.08
C LYS A 121 9.11 -0.08 2.43
N THR A 122 9.51 0.62 3.47
CA THR A 122 9.69 0.08 4.83
C THR A 122 8.57 -0.87 5.21
N GLU A 123 8.94 -2.02 5.77
CA GLU A 123 8.05 -3.04 6.37
C GLU A 123 7.30 -2.46 7.58
N ARG A 124 6.45 -1.48 7.32
CA ARG A 124 5.72 -0.71 8.32
C ARG A 124 4.30 -0.44 7.82
N PRO A 125 3.32 -0.22 8.72
CA PRO A 125 1.98 0.13 8.30
C PRO A 125 1.97 1.37 7.40
N PHE A 126 1.10 1.35 6.41
CA PHE A 126 0.84 2.50 5.56
C PHE A 126 -0.67 2.66 5.42
N ILE A 127 -1.19 3.74 6.01
CA ILE A 127 -2.60 4.09 5.94
C ILE A 127 -2.76 5.20 4.92
N GLU A 128 -3.62 4.97 3.94
CA GLU A 128 -4.02 5.96 2.94
C GLU A 128 -5.42 6.47 3.27
N ALA A 129 -5.66 7.76 3.10
CA ALA A 129 -6.99 8.35 3.19
C ALA A 129 -7.57 8.62 1.80
N ASP A 130 -8.89 8.46 1.70
CA ASP A 130 -9.71 8.90 0.60
C ASP A 130 -10.89 9.73 1.14
N LEU A 131 -11.31 10.75 0.39
CA LEU A 131 -12.44 11.62 0.76
C LEU A 131 -13.59 11.41 -0.22
N ILE A 132 -14.61 10.69 0.24
CA ILE A 132 -15.75 10.31 -0.55
C ILE A 132 -16.88 11.32 -0.30
N TRP A 133 -17.20 12.13 -1.30
CA TRP A 133 -18.38 13.00 -1.25
C TRP A 133 -19.67 12.18 -1.09
N SER A 134 -20.50 12.57 -0.12
CA SER A 134 -21.79 11.92 0.14
C SER A 134 -22.96 12.71 -0.43
N ASN A 135 -23.08 13.97 -0.03
CA ASN A 135 -24.12 14.89 -0.52
C ASN A 135 -23.77 16.34 -0.17
N SER A 136 -24.44 17.27 -0.84
CA SER A 136 -24.39 18.69 -0.50
C SER A 136 -25.82 19.23 -0.37
N GLN A 137 -26.06 20.10 0.62
CA GLN A 137 -27.36 20.64 0.95
C GLN A 137 -27.30 22.13 1.27
N ARG A 138 -28.34 22.88 0.91
CA ARG A 138 -28.52 24.28 1.32
C ARG A 138 -29.77 24.45 2.15
N TRP A 139 -29.65 25.22 3.22
CA TRP A 139 -30.73 25.52 4.16
C TRP A 139 -31.00 27.01 4.17
N ASN A 140 -32.24 27.40 3.93
CA ASN A 140 -32.68 28.77 4.10
C ASN A 140 -32.72 29.09 5.61
N LYS A 141 -31.89 30.05 6.05
CA LYS A 141 -31.82 30.54 7.44
C LYS A 141 -32.58 31.86 7.65
N GLY A 142 -33.21 32.38 6.62
CA GLY A 142 -34.00 33.60 6.65
C GLY A 142 -33.72 34.52 5.45
N TYR A 143 -34.55 35.54 5.32
CA TYR A 143 -34.39 36.57 4.28
C TYR A 143 -33.45 37.67 4.77
N SER A 144 -32.55 38.13 3.89
CA SER A 144 -31.69 39.28 4.16
C SER A 144 -32.51 40.57 4.32
N TYR A 145 -32.03 41.47 5.16
CA TYR A 145 -32.57 42.84 5.27
C TYR A 145 -32.39 43.64 3.97
N LYS A 146 -31.40 43.29 3.13
CA LYS A 146 -31.16 43.92 1.82
C LYS A 146 -32.38 43.84 0.89
N ASN A 147 -33.25 42.86 1.08
CA ASN A 147 -34.50 42.76 0.32
C ASN A 147 -35.42 43.97 0.52
N LYS A 148 -35.38 44.61 1.69
CA LYS A 148 -36.21 45.79 1.96
C LYS A 148 -35.83 46.97 1.08
N GLU A 149 -34.53 47.11 0.81
CA GLU A 149 -34.01 48.16 -0.06
C GLU A 149 -34.30 47.86 -1.54
N LEU A 150 -34.31 46.58 -1.93
CA LEU A 150 -34.53 46.15 -3.31
C LEU A 150 -36.01 46.08 -3.71
N TYR A 151 -36.88 45.63 -2.80
CA TYR A 151 -38.27 45.28 -3.09
C TYR A 151 -39.29 45.96 -2.15
N GLY A 152 -38.84 46.75 -1.17
CA GLY A 152 -39.71 47.33 -0.15
C GLY A 152 -40.16 46.30 0.89
N ASN A 153 -41.34 46.51 1.49
CA ASN A 153 -41.81 45.68 2.60
C ASN A 153 -42.43 44.33 2.18
N VAL A 154 -42.64 44.10 0.88
CA VAL A 154 -43.30 42.90 0.37
C VAL A 154 -42.43 42.27 -0.71
N ILE A 155 -42.13 40.99 -0.55
CA ILE A 155 -41.42 40.18 -1.55
C ILE A 155 -42.45 39.31 -2.26
N VAL A 156 -42.61 39.48 -3.58
CA VAL A 156 -43.49 38.63 -4.40
C VAL A 156 -42.66 37.47 -4.95
N LEU A 157 -42.93 36.26 -4.44
CA LEU A 157 -42.25 35.04 -4.87
C LEU A 157 -42.65 34.70 -6.32
N GLY A 158 -41.67 34.49 -7.19
CA GLY A 158 -41.87 34.21 -8.63
C GLY A 158 -41.53 35.40 -9.54
N GLU A 159 -41.68 36.64 -9.04
CA GLU A 159 -41.26 37.87 -9.74
C GLU A 159 -39.93 38.39 -9.19
N ASN A 160 -39.78 38.42 -7.87
CA ASN A 160 -38.57 38.87 -7.19
C ASN A 160 -37.60 37.71 -6.97
N LYS A 161 -36.29 38.03 -7.00
CA LYS A 161 -35.22 37.10 -6.63
C LYS A 161 -34.69 37.48 -5.25
N PRO A 162 -35.33 37.04 -4.15
CA PRO A 162 -34.93 37.46 -2.83
C PRO A 162 -33.52 37.00 -2.47
N ILE A 163 -32.81 37.87 -1.77
CA ILE A 163 -31.54 37.58 -1.11
C ILE A 163 -31.86 36.81 0.17
N ILE A 164 -31.36 35.60 0.28
CA ILE A 164 -31.58 34.68 1.38
C ILE A 164 -30.24 34.40 2.05
N ILE A 165 -30.27 34.23 3.36
CA ILE A 165 -29.13 33.73 4.14
C ILE A 165 -29.18 32.21 4.03
N TRP A 166 -28.25 31.64 3.28
CA TRP A 166 -28.09 30.21 3.08
C TRP A 166 -27.00 29.68 4.01
N ASN A 167 -27.29 28.57 4.68
CA ASN A 167 -26.25 27.69 5.21
C ASN A 167 -26.03 26.59 4.16
N LEU A 168 -24.81 26.44 3.69
CA LEU A 168 -24.36 25.46 2.71
C LEU A 168 -23.60 24.37 3.46
N VAL A 169 -23.98 23.10 3.26
CA VAL A 169 -23.40 21.95 3.95
C VAL A 169 -22.91 20.96 2.92
N TRP A 170 -21.67 20.50 3.07
CA TRP A 170 -21.09 19.38 2.34
C TRP A 170 -20.80 18.25 3.32
N ASN A 171 -21.29 17.05 3.01
CA ASN A 171 -21.06 15.86 3.81
C ASN A 171 -20.12 14.92 3.07
N PHE A 172 -19.13 14.41 3.80
CA PHE A 172 -18.08 13.53 3.30
C PHE A 172 -17.95 12.28 4.18
N LYS A 173 -17.41 11.22 3.59
CA LYS A 173 -16.80 10.11 4.31
C LYS A 173 -15.30 10.13 4.08
N ILE A 174 -14.52 10.10 5.14
CA ILE A 174 -13.08 9.88 5.09
C ILE A 174 -12.86 8.39 5.28
N ALA A 175 -12.47 7.70 4.22
CA ALA A 175 -12.14 6.28 4.26
C ALA A 175 -10.63 6.11 4.45
N LEU A 176 -10.24 5.43 5.52
CA LEU A 176 -8.85 5.13 5.85
C LEU A 176 -8.55 3.67 5.50
N TYR A 177 -7.65 3.44 4.55
CA TYR A 177 -7.29 2.11 4.07
C TYR A 177 -5.89 1.72 4.56
N ASN A 178 -5.78 0.57 5.21
CA ASN A 178 -4.47 -0.03 5.47
C ASN A 178 -4.05 -0.90 4.28
N ASN A 179 -3.44 -0.30 3.27
CA ASN A 179 -2.93 -1.02 2.09
C ASN A 179 -1.57 -1.71 2.34
N SER A 180 -1.27 -2.02 3.59
CA SER A 180 -0.06 -2.74 3.98
C SER A 180 -0.39 -4.10 4.59
N ARG A 181 0.60 -5.00 4.58
CA ARG A 181 0.51 -6.30 5.27
C ARG A 181 0.68 -6.20 6.79
N PHE A 182 0.88 -5.00 7.32
CA PHE A 182 1.19 -4.75 8.74
C PHE A 182 0.00 -4.07 9.43
N PRO A 183 -0.40 -4.50 10.63
CA PRO A 183 -1.45 -3.82 11.38
C PRO A 183 -0.98 -2.42 11.80
N ALA A 184 -1.91 -1.48 11.85
CA ALA A 184 -1.69 -0.15 12.40
C ALA A 184 -2.48 0.02 13.70
N PHE A 185 -1.85 0.59 14.72
CA PHE A 185 -2.44 0.75 16.04
C PHE A 185 -2.61 2.22 16.42
N ASN A 186 -3.67 2.51 17.18
CA ASN A 186 -3.97 3.83 17.74
C ASN A 186 -3.97 4.92 16.67
N VAL A 187 -4.69 4.68 15.57
CA VAL A 187 -4.84 5.65 14.48
C VAL A 187 -5.47 6.91 15.03
N LYS A 188 -4.89 8.06 14.69
CA LYS A 188 -5.39 9.40 15.00
C LYS A 188 -5.36 10.23 13.73
N ILE A 189 -6.23 11.23 13.71
CA ILE A 189 -6.38 12.15 12.60
C ILE A 189 -6.41 13.58 13.13
N GLU A 190 -5.55 14.43 12.57
CA GLU A 190 -5.37 15.81 13.01
C GLU A 190 -5.33 16.73 11.78
N GLN A 191 -6.01 17.88 11.86
CA GLN A 191 -5.94 18.90 10.80
C GLN A 191 -4.70 19.76 11.05
N VAL A 192 -3.84 19.88 10.04
CA VAL A 192 -2.51 20.51 10.19
C VAL A 192 -2.43 21.85 9.48
N ALA A 193 -3.10 22.01 8.32
CA ALA A 193 -3.12 23.27 7.59
C ALA A 193 -4.38 23.39 6.70
N GLY A 194 -4.77 24.62 6.37
CA GLY A 194 -5.90 24.93 5.50
C GLY A 194 -7.22 25.19 6.23
N THR A 195 -8.32 25.13 5.49
CA THR A 195 -9.68 25.35 6.02
C THR A 195 -10.19 24.09 6.72
N ASN A 196 -10.52 24.21 8.00
CA ASN A 196 -10.95 23.09 8.82
C ASN A 196 -12.34 22.56 8.45
N PHE A 197 -12.53 21.24 8.56
CA PHE A 197 -13.88 20.68 8.57
C PHE A 197 -14.66 21.23 9.77
N SER A 198 -15.95 21.49 9.57
CA SER A 198 -16.86 21.92 10.63
C SER A 198 -17.12 20.82 11.65
N SER A 199 -17.17 19.56 11.20
CA SER A 199 -17.22 18.40 12.09
C SER A 199 -16.52 17.19 11.48
N ILE A 200 -15.97 16.33 12.34
CA ILE A 200 -15.42 15.03 11.99
C ILE A 200 -15.72 14.02 13.11
N ASP A 201 -16.07 12.79 12.76
CA ASP A 201 -16.23 11.69 13.70
C ASP A 201 -14.93 11.46 14.49
N SER A 202 -15.05 11.22 15.79
CA SER A 202 -13.89 10.93 16.63
C SER A 202 -13.54 9.45 16.59
N LEU A 203 -12.23 9.17 16.52
CA LEU A 203 -11.71 7.82 16.70
C LEU A 203 -11.62 7.48 18.18
N SER A 204 -11.91 6.21 18.53
CA SER A 204 -11.66 5.73 19.88
C SER A 204 -10.17 5.80 20.20
N LYS A 205 -9.82 6.20 21.43
CA LYS A 205 -8.43 6.35 21.89
C LYS A 205 -7.58 5.09 21.64
N ILE A 206 -8.22 3.93 21.79
CA ILE A 206 -7.65 2.63 21.45
C ILE A 206 -8.43 2.13 20.24
N ASN A 207 -7.72 1.96 19.14
CA ASN A 207 -8.25 1.39 17.90
C ASN A 207 -7.12 0.65 17.18
N ASN A 208 -7.48 -0.27 16.29
CA ASN A 208 -6.54 -0.99 15.46
C ASN A 208 -7.14 -1.11 14.05
N LEU A 209 -6.30 -0.89 13.05
CA LEU A 209 -6.65 -1.10 11.65
C LEU A 209 -5.86 -2.30 11.12
N PRO A 210 -6.51 -3.47 10.97
CA PRO A 210 -5.86 -4.68 10.47
C PRO A 210 -5.26 -4.48 9.07
N PRO A 211 -4.35 -5.38 8.64
CA PRO A 211 -3.87 -5.41 7.26
C PRO A 211 -5.03 -5.50 6.26
N TYR A 212 -4.99 -4.69 5.22
CA TYR A 212 -5.99 -4.65 4.13
C TYR A 212 -7.43 -4.35 4.56
N ALA A 213 -7.60 -3.79 5.75
CA ALA A 213 -8.89 -3.33 6.27
C ALA A 213 -9.06 -1.82 6.07
N ASP A 214 -10.30 -1.39 6.14
CA ASP A 214 -10.70 0.01 6.04
C ASP A 214 -11.45 0.49 7.30
N LEU A 215 -11.48 1.81 7.47
CA LEU A 215 -12.22 2.49 8.53
C LEU A 215 -12.81 3.78 7.97
N GLU A 216 -14.13 3.95 8.11
CA GLU A 216 -14.83 5.15 7.66
C GLU A 216 -15.09 6.13 8.81
N LEU A 217 -14.86 7.41 8.56
CA LEU A 217 -15.25 8.52 9.41
C LEU A 217 -16.17 9.47 8.65
N ARG A 218 -17.22 10.00 9.30
CA ARG A 218 -18.02 11.07 8.69
C ARG A 218 -17.40 12.42 8.96
N ALA A 219 -17.42 13.28 7.96
CA ALA A 219 -17.01 14.67 8.08
C ALA A 219 -18.03 15.60 7.42
N SER A 220 -18.18 16.80 7.95
CA SER A 220 -18.99 17.84 7.31
C SER A 220 -18.25 19.16 7.26
N PHE A 221 -18.55 19.93 6.21
CA PHE A 221 -18.11 21.30 6.04
C PHE A 221 -19.33 22.20 5.86
N GLU A 222 -19.37 23.30 6.59
CA GLU A 222 -20.44 24.29 6.54
C GLU A 222 -19.87 25.67 6.15
N ASP A 223 -20.58 26.34 5.25
CA ASP A 223 -20.32 27.73 4.85
C ASP A 223 -21.63 28.53 4.78
N TYR A 224 -21.52 29.84 4.70
CA TYR A 224 -22.67 30.76 4.70
C TYR A 224 -22.63 31.68 3.49
N LEU A 225 -23.76 31.79 2.79
CA LEU A 225 -23.95 32.71 1.68
C LEU A 225 -25.16 33.60 1.94
N GLU A 226 -24.98 34.92 1.87
CA GLU A 226 -26.09 35.86 1.76
C GLU A 226 -26.31 36.24 0.30
N GLY A 227 -27.26 35.58 -0.37
CA GLY A 227 -27.41 35.69 -1.82
C GLY A 227 -28.69 35.06 -2.36
N THR A 228 -28.84 35.06 -3.66
CA THR A 228 -29.97 34.42 -4.35
C THR A 228 -29.84 32.89 -4.31
N HIS A 229 -30.94 32.18 -4.60
CA HIS A 229 -30.89 30.72 -4.69
C HIS A 229 -29.95 30.22 -5.82
N LEU A 230 -29.83 30.98 -6.92
CA LEU A 230 -28.97 30.62 -8.05
C LEU A 230 -27.49 30.64 -7.67
N GLU A 231 -27.07 31.65 -6.90
CA GLU A 231 -25.69 31.74 -6.40
C GLU A 231 -25.39 30.61 -5.42
N ALA A 232 -26.36 30.26 -4.55
CA ALA A 232 -26.23 29.12 -3.65
C ALA A 232 -26.14 27.78 -4.40
N ASP A 233 -26.93 27.62 -5.48
CA ASP A 233 -26.92 26.41 -6.31
C ASP A 233 -25.58 26.24 -7.05
N GLU A 234 -24.97 27.32 -7.56
CA GLU A 234 -23.67 27.23 -8.22
C GLU A 234 -22.53 26.94 -7.23
N LEU A 235 -22.55 27.49 -6.01
CA LEU A 235 -21.53 27.19 -5.00
C LEU A 235 -21.59 25.75 -4.51
N ILE A 236 -22.77 25.13 -4.45
CA ILE A 236 -22.94 23.79 -3.90
C ILE A 236 -22.82 22.65 -4.92
N LYS A 237 -22.83 23.01 -6.20
CA LYS A 237 -22.66 22.12 -7.35
C LYS A 237 -21.36 21.30 -7.35
N PRO A 238 -20.17 21.85 -7.03
CA PRO A 238 -18.97 21.04 -6.90
C PRO A 238 -19.08 20.09 -5.70
N LYS A 239 -18.62 18.85 -5.89
CA LYS A 239 -18.57 17.83 -4.82
C LYS A 239 -17.66 18.27 -3.67
N VAL A 240 -16.51 18.85 -4.03
CA VAL A 240 -15.52 19.39 -3.11
C VAL A 240 -15.47 20.91 -3.33
N PRO A 241 -15.90 21.73 -2.36
CA PRO A 241 -15.92 23.17 -2.53
C PRO A 241 -14.50 23.76 -2.58
N ASP A 242 -14.32 24.84 -3.34
CA ASP A 242 -13.00 25.47 -3.54
C ASP A 242 -12.34 25.94 -2.25
N ILE A 243 -13.14 26.22 -1.21
CA ILE A 243 -12.65 26.72 0.07
C ILE A 243 -11.91 25.66 0.91
N ILE A 244 -12.14 24.36 0.68
CA ILE A 244 -11.43 23.28 1.37
C ILE A 244 -10.25 22.73 0.56
N GLN A 245 -9.97 23.33 -0.60
CA GLN A 245 -8.80 23.00 -1.41
C GLN A 245 -7.52 23.34 -0.65
N GLY A 246 -6.57 22.41 -0.66
CA GLY A 246 -5.32 22.53 0.09
C GLY A 246 -5.44 22.21 1.58
N LEU A 247 -6.59 21.72 2.07
CA LEU A 247 -6.69 21.19 3.43
C LEU A 247 -5.73 20.01 3.59
N GLN A 248 -4.85 20.11 4.58
CA GLN A 248 -3.88 19.08 4.95
C GLN A 248 -4.25 18.46 6.28
N MET A 249 -4.28 17.14 6.29
CA MET A 249 -4.57 16.34 7.46
C MET A 249 -3.46 15.32 7.68
N LYS A 250 -3.08 15.15 8.94
CA LYS A 250 -2.06 14.21 9.36
C LYS A 250 -2.73 13.04 10.07
N LEU A 251 -2.48 11.86 9.52
CA LEU A 251 -2.76 10.59 10.15
C LEU A 251 -1.53 10.16 10.94
N THR A 252 -1.68 9.86 12.21
CA THR A 252 -0.62 9.23 13.03
C THR A 252 -1.06 7.85 13.49
N TYR A 253 -0.15 6.89 13.47
CA TYR A 253 -0.43 5.50 13.83
C TYR A 253 0.86 4.78 14.21
N ASN A 254 0.74 3.74 15.02
CA ASN A 254 1.88 2.97 15.52
C ASN A 254 2.02 1.62 14.81
N ASP A 255 3.26 1.15 14.65
CA ASP A 255 3.56 -0.23 14.27
C ASP A 255 3.45 -1.21 15.46
N GLU A 256 3.72 -2.49 15.20
CA GLU A 256 3.73 -3.56 16.21
C GLU A 256 4.82 -3.40 17.29
N ASN A 257 5.86 -2.61 17.00
CA ASN A 257 6.95 -2.31 17.92
C ASN A 257 6.69 -1.04 18.75
N GLY A 258 5.57 -0.35 18.51
CA GLY A 258 5.22 0.91 19.15
C GLY A 258 5.89 2.15 18.54
N THR A 259 6.52 2.02 17.37
CA THR A 259 7.08 3.15 16.61
C THR A 259 5.95 3.94 15.97
N GLU A 260 5.94 5.26 16.18
CA GLU A 260 4.97 6.16 15.55
C GLU A 260 5.36 6.44 14.09
N HIS A 261 4.35 6.43 13.22
CA HIS A 261 4.43 6.77 11.81
C HIS A 261 3.34 7.78 11.45
N ALA A 262 3.57 8.54 10.39
CA ALA A 262 2.61 9.51 9.91
C ALA A 262 2.41 9.45 8.39
N THR A 263 1.19 9.72 7.97
CA THR A 263 0.83 10.01 6.58
C THR A 263 0.11 11.34 6.54
N ILE A 264 0.57 12.25 5.68
CA ILE A 264 -0.09 13.52 5.42
C ILE A 264 -0.92 13.34 4.15
N PHE A 265 -2.21 13.64 4.23
CA PHE A 265 -3.04 13.70 3.06
C PHE A 265 -3.50 15.13 2.79
N THR A 266 -3.47 15.50 1.51
CA THR A 266 -3.85 16.84 1.03
C THR A 266 -5.02 16.72 0.06
N ILE A 267 -6.04 17.55 0.26
CA ILE A 267 -7.23 17.62 -0.60
C ILE A 267 -6.96 18.58 -1.76
N ASN A 268 -6.92 18.09 -3.00
CA ASN A 268 -6.70 18.86 -4.21
C ASN A 268 -7.73 18.49 -5.30
N GLY A 269 -8.98 18.93 -5.14
CA GLY A 269 -10.06 18.70 -6.08
C GLY A 269 -10.66 17.32 -5.85
N ASP A 270 -10.78 16.58 -6.94
CA ASP A 270 -11.12 15.15 -6.93
C ASP A 270 -9.86 14.27 -6.82
N GLU A 271 -8.65 14.84 -6.78
CA GLU A 271 -7.38 14.13 -6.61
C GLU A 271 -6.87 14.25 -5.17
N PHE A 272 -6.42 13.12 -4.61
CA PHE A 272 -5.93 13.01 -3.24
C PHE A 272 -4.49 12.54 -3.24
N ASN A 273 -3.61 13.31 -2.58
CA ASN A 273 -2.21 12.96 -2.41
C ASN A 273 -1.99 12.45 -0.99
N ASN A 274 -1.49 11.22 -0.87
CA ASN A 274 -1.07 10.60 0.39
C ASN A 274 0.47 10.56 0.43
N GLU A 275 1.07 11.37 1.29
CA GLU A 275 2.52 11.48 1.43
C GLU A 275 2.97 10.93 2.78
N ARG A 276 4.03 10.13 2.78
CA ARG A 276 4.65 9.65 4.03
C ARG A 276 5.36 10.80 4.71
N ALA A 277 5.12 10.97 6.00
CA ALA A 277 5.83 11.91 6.86
C ALA A 277 6.76 11.20 7.85
#